data_AF-A0A7R9Z113-F1
#
_entry.id   AF-A0A7R9Z113-F1
#
_cell.length_a   1.000
_cell.length_b   1.000
_cell.length_c   1.000
_cell.angle_alpha   90.00
_cell.angle_beta   90.00
_cell.angle_gamma   90.00
#
_symmetry.space_group_name_H-M   'P 1'
#
loop_
_entity.id
_entity.type
_entity.pdbx_description
1 polymer ?
#
loop_
_entity_poly.entity_id
_entity_poly.type
_entity_poly.pdbx_seq_one_letter_code
_entity_poly.pdbx_strand_id
1 'polypeptide(L)'
;AVINEEEKEGKKTTYHLLVEGYGLAEVMGSPGVDGRNTTTNHIIEVEYTLGVEAARKMISSEISYIMKAYGIGIDSRHLLLLSDVMTFKGEVLGITRFGVSKMRESVLML
;
A
#
# COMPACT_ATOMS: atom_id res chain seq x y z
N ALA A 1 9.84 -14.61 -11.38
CA ALA A 1 9.39 -13.27 -11.79
C ALA A 1 8.86 -13.34 -13.21
N VAL A 2 7.73 -12.70 -13.48
CA VAL A 2 7.09 -12.64 -14.81
C VAL A 2 7.33 -11.25 -15.38
N ILE A 3 7.72 -11.15 -16.65
CA ILE A 3 7.93 -9.86 -17.33
C ILE A 3 6.78 -9.66 -18.31
N ASN A 4 6.04 -8.57 -18.11
CA ASN A 4 5.02 -8.12 -19.05
C ASN A 4 5.58 -6.94 -19.85
N GLU A 5 5.45 -7.02 -21.17
CA GLU A 5 5.81 -5.95 -22.08
C GLU A 5 4.54 -5.17 -22.45
N GLU A 6 4.54 -3.87 -22.19
CA GLU A 6 3.50 -2.97 -22.69
C GLU A 6 4.08 -2.11 -23.83
N GLU A 7 3.61 -2.36 -25.05
CA GLU A 7 3.79 -1.45 -26.17
C GLU A 7 2.61 -0.49 -26.24
N LYS A 8 2.88 0.81 -26.08
CA LYS A 8 1.90 1.87 -26.39
C LYS A 8 2.30 2.54 -27.69
N GLU A 9 1.40 2.59 -28.66
CA GLU A 9 1.61 3.27 -29.94
C GLU A 9 2.17 4.69 -29.71
N GLY A 10 3.39 4.93 -30.21
CA GLY A 10 4.06 6.24 -30.14
C GLY A 10 4.86 6.52 -28.86
N LYS A 11 5.01 5.58 -27.92
CA LYS A 11 5.86 5.72 -26.72
C LYS A 11 6.90 4.59 -26.63
N LYS A 12 7.98 4.85 -25.87
CA LYS A 12 9.00 3.84 -25.53
C LYS A 12 8.34 2.63 -24.87
N THR A 13 8.78 1.43 -25.26
CA THR A 13 8.42 0.15 -24.64
C THR A 13 8.69 0.18 -23.13
N THR A 14 7.70 -0.20 -22.33
CA THR A 14 7.83 -0.31 -20.87
C THR A 14 7.74 -1.76 -20.43
N TYR A 15 8.73 -2.20 -19.64
CA TYR A 15 8.77 -3.53 -19.06
C TYR A 15 8.26 -3.49 -17.62
N HIS A 16 7.27 -4.31 -17.31
CA HIS A 16 6.73 -4.49 -15.96
C HIS A 16 7.20 -5.84 -15.42
N LEU A 17 7.93 -5.81 -14.32
CA LEU A 17 8.39 -7.01 -13.62
C LEU A 17 7.45 -7.32 -12.46
N LEU A 18 6.83 -8.50 -12.49
CA LEU A 18 6.08 -9.04 -11.35
C LEU A 18 6.96 -10.04 -10.61
N VAL A 19 7.19 -9.77 -9.33
CA VAL A 19 7.99 -10.62 -8.45
C VAL A 19 7.07 -11.20 -7.38
N GLU A 20 7.24 -12.49 -7.11
CA GLU A 20 6.64 -13.14 -5.94
C GLU A 20 7.71 -13.25 -4.87
N GLY A 21 7.40 -12.78 -3.65
CA GLY A 21 8.32 -12.78 -2.52
C GLY A 21 8.22 -11.51 -1.69
N TYR A 22 9.14 -11.38 -0.75
CA TYR A 22 9.36 -10.21 0.09
C TYR A 22 10.76 -9.65 -0.19
N GLY A 23 11.04 -8.42 0.22
CA GLY A 23 12.32 -7.75 0.04
C GLY A 23 12.23 -6.47 -0.79
N LEU A 24 11.24 -5.60 -0.54
CA LEU A 24 11.05 -4.35 -1.28
C LEU A 24 12.31 -3.48 -1.29
N ALA A 25 13.01 -3.35 -0.15
CA ALA A 25 14.24 -2.57 -0.07
C ALA A 25 15.37 -3.11 -0.98
N GLU A 26 15.50 -4.44 -1.07
CA GLU A 26 16.51 -5.08 -1.92
C GLU A 26 16.17 -4.91 -3.40
N VAL A 27 14.88 -5.06 -3.75
CA VAL A 27 14.40 -4.87 -5.12
C VAL A 27 14.57 -3.42 -5.57
N MET A 28 14.26 -2.45 -4.70
CA MET A 28 14.46 -1.02 -5.00
C MET A 28 15.93 -0.65 -5.19
N GLY A 29 16.86 -1.34 -4.52
CA GLY A 29 18.31 -1.13 -4.64
C GLY A 29 18.96 -1.91 -5.78
N SER A 30 18.20 -2.78 -6.47
CA SER A 30 18.74 -3.65 -7.51
C SER A 30 19.09 -2.87 -8.79
N PRO A 31 20.29 -3.05 -9.37
CA PRO A 31 20.69 -2.37 -10.60
C PRO A 31 19.70 -2.62 -11.74
N GLY A 32 19.26 -1.55 -12.40
CA GLY A 32 18.31 -1.63 -13.52
C GLY A 32 16.83 -1.61 -13.12
N VAL A 33 16.50 -1.62 -11.82
CA VAL A 33 15.13 -1.43 -11.32
C VAL A 33 14.88 0.03 -11.01
N ASP A 34 13.73 0.56 -11.41
CA ASP A 34 13.28 1.90 -11.00
C ASP A 34 12.60 1.83 -9.63
N GLY A 35 13.38 2.09 -8.57
CA GLY A 35 12.89 2.09 -7.20
C GLY A 35 11.77 3.11 -6.93
N ARG A 36 11.62 4.18 -7.71
CA ARG A 36 10.56 5.18 -7.48
C ARG A 36 9.18 4.70 -7.93
N ASN A 37 9.15 3.80 -8.92
CA ASN A 37 7.93 3.23 -9.46
C ASN A 37 7.69 1.79 -8.97
N THR A 38 8.56 1.26 -8.11
CA THR A 38 8.41 -0.06 -7.50
C THR A 38 7.36 -0.01 -6.40
N THR A 39 6.38 -0.90 -6.45
CA THR A 39 5.32 -1.03 -5.44
C THR A 39 5.21 -2.48 -4.98
N THR A 40 4.61 -2.68 -3.80
CA THR A 40 4.31 -4.00 -3.23
C THR A 40 2.87 -3.98 -2.72
N ASN A 41 2.26 -5.16 -2.56
CA ASN A 41 0.98 -5.33 -1.90
C ASN A 41 1.11 -5.48 -0.37
N HIS A 42 2.34 -5.63 0.14
CA HIS A 42 2.59 -5.85 1.56
C HIS A 42 2.77 -4.52 2.33
N ILE A 43 1.67 -4.02 2.90
CA ILE A 43 1.62 -2.71 3.57
C ILE A 43 2.64 -2.56 4.71
N ILE A 44 2.82 -3.61 5.53
CA ILE A 44 3.76 -3.58 6.66
C ILE A 44 5.21 -3.48 6.18
N GLU A 45 5.53 -4.04 5.01
CA GLU A 45 6.87 -3.92 4.44
C GLU A 45 7.12 -2.51 3.92
N VAL A 46 6.10 -1.87 3.35
CA VAL A 46 6.16 -0.45 2.96
C VAL A 46 6.37 0.46 4.15
N GLU A 47 5.71 0.18 5.27
CA GLU A 47 5.93 0.91 6.51
C GLU A 47 7.40 0.84 6.95
N TYR A 48 8.00 -0.35 6.95
CA TYR A 48 9.40 -0.52 7.36
C TYR A 48 10.42 0.10 6.39
N THR A 49 10.11 0.13 5.09
CA THR A 49 11.06 0.57 4.05
C THR A 49 10.91 2.04 3.64
N LEU A 50 9.67 2.52 3.54
CA LEU A 50 9.31 3.87 3.07
C LEU A 50 8.67 4.74 4.16
N GLY A 51 8.23 4.15 5.27
CA GLY A 51 7.64 4.87 6.40
C GLY A 51 6.10 4.88 6.42
N VAL A 52 5.55 5.40 7.52
CA VAL A 52 4.12 5.34 7.82
C VAL A 52 3.24 6.12 6.83
N GLU A 53 3.72 7.24 6.27
CA GLU A 53 2.95 8.00 5.25
C GLU A 53 2.84 7.26 3.92
N ALA A 54 3.88 6.50 3.53
CA ALA A 54 3.83 5.65 2.36
C ALA A 54 2.83 4.50 2.57
N ALA A 55 2.84 3.89 3.76
CA ALA A 55 1.89 2.85 4.12
C ALA A 55 0.45 3.37 4.15
N ARG A 56 0.21 4.55 4.73
CA ARG A 56 -1.09 5.24 4.71
C ARG A 56 -1.61 5.44 3.30
N LYS A 57 -0.77 5.95 2.38
CA LYS A 57 -1.17 6.14 0.99
C LYS A 57 -1.49 4.79 0.32
N MET A 58 -0.68 3.77 0.58
CA MET A 58 -0.86 2.43 0.05
C MET A 58 -2.16 1.77 0.50
N ILE A 59 -2.53 1.88 1.78
CA ILE A 59 -3.81 1.39 2.32
C ILE A 59 -4.98 2.01 1.52
N SER A 60 -4.96 3.34 1.33
CA SER A 60 -6.02 4.04 0.60
C SER A 60 -6.13 3.60 -0.86
N SER A 61 -5.00 3.37 -1.54
CA SER A 61 -4.99 2.94 -2.94
C SER A 61 -5.44 1.49 -3.10
N GLU A 62 -5.02 0.60 -2.19
CA GLU A 62 -5.34 -0.82 -2.26
C GLU A 62 -6.83 -1.08 -2.04
N ILE A 63 -7.42 -0.42 -1.03
CA ILE A 63 -8.85 -0.49 -0.80
C ILE A 63 -9.61 0.11 -1.99
N SER A 64 -9.14 1.24 -2.54
CA SER A 64 -9.77 1.82 -3.73
C SER A 64 -9.69 0.87 -4.93
N TYR A 65 -8.58 0.17 -5.12
CA TYR A 65 -8.39 -0.79 -6.22
C TYR A 65 -9.38 -1.95 -6.11
N ILE A 66 -9.49 -2.55 -4.93
CA ILE A 66 -10.43 -3.65 -4.66
C ILE A 66 -11.88 -3.18 -4.83
N MET A 67 -12.26 -2.05 -4.22
CA MET A 67 -13.63 -1.54 -4.29
C MET A 67 -14.06 -1.24 -5.74
N LYS A 68 -13.14 -0.69 -6.54
CA LYS A 68 -13.38 -0.48 -7.98
C LYS A 68 -13.55 -1.79 -8.75
N ALA A 69 -12.76 -2.82 -8.43
CA ALA A 69 -12.89 -4.14 -9.06
C ALA A 69 -14.27 -4.77 -8.80
N TYR A 70 -14.88 -4.51 -7.64
CA TYR A 70 -16.25 -4.93 -7.31
C TYR A 70 -17.35 -3.95 -7.75
N GLY A 71 -17.00 -2.85 -8.44
CA GLY A 71 -17.97 -1.84 -8.91
C GLY A 71 -18.58 -0.98 -7.79
N ILE A 72 -17.96 -0.94 -6.61
CA ILE A 72 -18.43 -0.15 -5.46
C ILE A 72 -17.81 1.24 -5.53
N GLY A 73 -18.65 2.26 -5.77
CA GLY A 73 -18.25 3.66 -5.77
C GLY A 73 -18.16 4.22 -4.35
N ILE A 74 -16.94 4.38 -3.82
CA ILE A 74 -16.68 5.01 -2.53
C ILE A 74 -15.92 6.32 -2.75
N ASP A 75 -16.33 7.37 -2.05
CA ASP A 75 -15.60 8.65 -2.05
C ASP A 75 -14.24 8.50 -1.38
N SER A 76 -13.21 9.07 -2.01
CA SER A 76 -11.83 9.05 -1.51
C SER A 76 -11.67 9.57 -0.07
N ARG A 77 -12.54 10.48 0.39
CA ARG A 77 -12.51 11.03 1.76
C ARG A 77 -12.75 9.97 2.83
N HIS A 78 -13.60 8.97 2.56
CA HIS A 78 -13.82 7.86 3.49
C HIS A 78 -12.60 6.94 3.58
N LEU A 79 -11.95 6.67 2.44
CA LEU A 79 -10.74 5.85 2.39
C LEU A 79 -9.56 6.54 3.05
N LEU A 80 -9.44 7.86 2.87
CA LEU A 80 -8.43 8.68 3.54
C LEU A 80 -8.65 8.68 5.05
N LEU A 81 -9.88 8.92 5.52
CA LEU A 81 -10.20 8.87 6.95
C LEU A 81 -9.87 7.50 7.56
N LEU A 82 -10.21 6.41 6.88
CA LEU A 82 -9.87 5.05 7.33
C LEU A 82 -8.35 4.86 7.43
N SER A 83 -7.61 5.31 6.41
CA SER A 83 -6.16 5.19 6.39
C SER A 83 -5.50 6.02 7.50
N ASP A 84 -6.04 7.21 7.79
CA ASP A 84 -5.59 8.07 8.89
C ASP A 84 -5.83 7.39 10.24
N VAL A 85 -7.02 6.81 10.47
CA VAL A 85 -7.35 6.07 11.70
C VAL A 85 -6.46 4.84 11.88
N MET A 86 -6.01 4.21 10.79
CA MET A 86 -5.09 3.07 10.87
C MET A 86 -3.64 3.46 11.15
N THR A 87 -3.24 4.74 10.96
CA THR A 87 -1.83 5.16 10.97
C THR A 87 -1.49 6.29 11.94
N PHE A 88 -2.48 6.92 12.60
CA PHE A 88 -2.27 8.11 13.43
C PHE A 88 -1.34 7.92 14.63
N LYS A 89 -1.13 6.69 15.12
CA LYS A 89 -0.19 6.40 16.23
C LYS A 89 1.27 6.29 15.78
N GLY A 90 1.54 6.44 14.48
CA GLY A 90 2.89 6.30 13.91
C GLY A 90 3.28 4.86 13.57
N GLU A 91 2.36 3.90 13.73
CA GLU A 91 2.48 2.53 13.26
C GLU A 91 1.19 2.10 12.55
N VAL A 92 1.26 1.11 11.65
CA VAL A 92 0.06 0.56 10.97
C VAL A 92 -0.69 -0.38 11.92
N LEU A 93 -1.85 0.07 12.39
CA LEU A 93 -2.75 -0.71 13.22
C LEU A 93 -3.96 -1.20 12.41
N GLY A 94 -4.19 -2.51 12.41
CA GLY A 94 -5.35 -3.10 11.74
C GLY A 94 -6.67 -2.82 12.48
N ILE A 95 -7.79 -2.76 11.75
CA ILE A 95 -9.15 -2.68 12.31
C ILE A 95 -9.59 -4.06 12.79
N THR A 96 -8.94 -4.55 13.85
CA THR A 96 -9.26 -5.81 14.53
C THR A 96 -9.47 -5.53 16.02
N ARG A 97 -10.06 -6.47 16.77
CA ARG A 97 -10.25 -6.34 18.22
C ARG A 97 -8.95 -5.90 18.94
N PHE A 98 -7.82 -6.47 18.54
CA PHE A 98 -6.52 -6.15 19.12
C PHE A 98 -5.95 -4.81 18.62
N GLY A 99 -6.09 -4.52 17.32
CA GLY A 99 -5.59 -3.26 16.76
C GLY A 99 -6.38 -2.04 17.24
N VAL A 100 -7.71 -2.14 17.29
CA VAL A 100 -8.58 -1.11 17.87
C VAL A 100 -8.27 -0.91 19.36
N SER A 101 -7.97 -1.98 20.11
CA SER A 101 -7.55 -1.85 21.51
C SER A 101 -6.26 -1.04 21.68
N LYS A 102 -5.34 -1.06 20.71
CA LYS A 102 -4.11 -0.25 20.72
C LYS A 102 -4.33 1.20 20.28
N MET A 103 -5.34 1.45 19.44
CA MET A 103 -5.74 2.80 19.03
C MET A 103 -6.41 3.58 20.17
N ARG A 104 -7.02 2.88 21.12
CA ARG A 104 -7.80 3.49 22.22
C ARG A 104 -6.92 4.24 23.21
N GLU A 105 -7.39 5.42 23.60
CA GLU A 105 -6.83 6.19 24.71
C GLU A 105 -7.62 6.01 26.02
N SER A 106 -8.88 5.52 25.93
CA SER A 106 -9.77 5.36 27.08
C SER A 106 -10.12 3.91 27.37
N VAL A 107 -10.03 3.54 28.65
CA VAL A 107 -10.37 2.21 29.19
C VAL A 107 -11.88 1.94 29.12
N LEU A 108 -12.72 2.98 29.02
CA LEU A 108 -14.18 2.88 29.12
C LEU A 108 -14.93 2.58 27.80
N MET A 109 -14.32 2.79 26.62
CA MET A 109 -14.96 2.52 25.33
C MET A 109 -14.76 1.05 24.90
N LEU A 110 -15.54 0.11 25.45
CA LEU A 110 -15.45 -1.31 25.08
C LEU A 110 -15.95 -1.58 23.65
#